data_AF-A0A939A2X5-F1
#
_entry.id   AF-A0A939A2X5-F1
#
_cell.length_a   1.000
_cell.length_b   1.000
_cell.length_c   1.000
_cell.angle_alpha   90.00
_cell.angle_beta   90.00
_cell.angle_gamma   90.00
#
_symmetry.space_group_name_H-M   'P 1'
#
loop_
_entity.id
_entity.type
_entity.pdbx_description
1 polymer ?
#
loop_
_entity_poly.entity_id
_entity_poly.type
_entity_poly.pdbx_seq_one_letter_code
_entity_poly.pdbx_strand_id
1 'polypeptide(L)' 'MSLETQLFLPPYSPDLNKIEKFWARLKNQLYKIVHQFENFWDAVNFAFKLLS' A
#
# COMPACT_ATOMS: atom_id res chain seq x y z
N MET A 1 -18.23 -25.06 0.79
CA MET A 1 -18.14 -23.61 1.00
C MET A 1 -17.24 -23.39 2.19
N SER A 2 -15.93 -23.25 1.93
CA SER A 2 -14.97 -22.93 2.98
C SER A 2 -15.38 -21.59 3.58
N LEU A 3 -15.65 -21.58 4.90
CA LEU A 3 -15.76 -20.36 5.67
C LEU A 3 -14.36 -19.73 5.63
N GLU A 4 -14.10 -18.88 4.62
CA GLU A 4 -12.93 -18.03 4.67
C GLU A 4 -13.10 -17.17 5.92
N THR A 5 -12.27 -17.43 6.92
CA THR A 5 -12.21 -16.68 8.16
C THR A 5 -11.76 -15.27 7.81
N GLN A 6 -12.73 -14.38 7.57
CA GLN A 6 -12.48 -12.95 7.54
C GLN A 6 -11.72 -12.61 8.82
N LEU A 7 -10.46 -12.18 8.67
CA LEU A 7 -9.63 -11.78 9.79
C LEU A 7 -10.34 -10.64 10.51
N PHE A 8 -10.76 -10.89 11.75
CA PHE A 8 -11.34 -9.86 12.60
C PHE A 8 -10.28 -8.79 12.85
N LEU A 9 -10.57 -7.56 12.45
CA LEU A 9 -9.77 -6.40 12.75
C LEU A 9 -10.56 -5.52 13.73
N PRO A 10 -10.05 -5.27 14.94
CA PRO A 10 -10.72 -4.38 15.86
C PRO A 10 -10.77 -2.94 15.30
N PRO A 11 -11.78 -2.14 15.67
CA PRO A 11 -11.86 -0.74 15.26
C PRO A 11 -10.58 0.03 15.60
N TYR A 12 -10.23 1.00 14.76
CA TYR A 12 -9.07 1.88 14.94
C TYR A 12 -7.75 1.16 15.24
N SER A 13 -7.56 -0.06 14.71
CA SER A 13 -6.36 -0.87 14.90
C SER A 13 -5.51 -1.00 13.62
N PRO A 14 -5.02 0.12 13.05
CA PRO A 14 -4.23 0.10 11.81
C PRO A 14 -2.95 -0.71 11.98
N ASP A 15 -2.38 -0.78 13.19
CA ASP A 15 -1.17 -1.56 13.48
C ASP A 15 -1.33 -3.07 13.25
N LEU A 16 -2.57 -3.56 13.36
CA LEU A 16 -2.91 -4.96 13.12
C LEU A 16 -3.20 -5.26 11.63
N ASN A 17 -3.39 -4.23 10.82
CA ASN A 17 -3.63 -4.37 9.40
C ASN A 17 -2.30 -4.29 8.62
N LYS A 18 -1.82 -5.44 8.14
CA LYS A 18 -0.53 -5.53 7.41
C LYS A 18 -0.46 -4.63 6.17
N ILE A 19 -1.61 -4.27 5.57
CA ILE A 19 -1.63 -3.39 4.40
C ILE A 19 -1.13 -1.98 4.73
N GLU A 20 -1.30 -1.50 5.97
CA GLU A 20 -0.86 -0.16 6.39
C GLU A 20 0.65 -0.01 6.30
N LYS A 21 1.39 -1.08 6.66
CA LYS A 21 2.85 -1.13 6.51
C LYS A 21 3.26 -1.05 5.04
N PHE A 22 2.51 -1.69 4.16
CA PHE A 22 2.74 -1.59 2.72
C PHE A 22 2.48 -0.17 2.22
N TRP A 23 1.35 0.44 2.59
CA TRP A 23 1.03 1.82 2.21
C TRP A 23 2.07 2.83 2.71
N ALA A 24 2.63 2.64 3.91
CA ALA A 24 3.72 3.48 4.41
C ALA A 24 4.97 3.39 3.51
N ARG A 25 5.37 2.16 3.13
CA ARG A 25 6.50 1.93 2.21
C ARG A 25 6.22 2.52 0.82
N LEU A 26 5.01 2.31 0.30
CA LEU A 26 4.59 2.83 -1.00
C LEU A 26 4.64 4.35 -1.05
N LYS A 27 4.04 5.04 -0.07
CA LYS A 27 4.07 6.50 0.02
C LYS A 27 5.50 7.03 0.10
N ASN A 28 6.34 6.42 0.95
CA ASN A 28 7.75 6.82 1.08
C ASN A 28 8.54 6.68 -0.22
N GLN A 29 8.28 5.62 -1.00
CA GLN A 29 8.91 5.44 -2.31
C GLN A 29 8.35 6.42 -3.33
N LEU A 30 7.02 6.61 -3.35
CA LEU A 30 6.35 7.52 -4.26
C LEU A 30 6.85 8.96 -4.10
N TYR A 31 7.01 9.46 -2.86
CA TYR A 31 7.56 10.80 -2.62
C TYR A 31 8.95 11.02 -3.22
N LYS A 32 9.78 9.97 -3.30
CA LYS A 32 11.12 10.07 -3.88
C LYS A 32 11.10 10.14 -5.41
N ILE A 33 10.12 9.49 -6.03
CA ILE A 33 10.10 9.30 -7.48
C ILE A 33 9.04 10.14 -8.20
N VAL A 34 8.06 10.70 -7.49
CA VAL A 34 6.90 11.37 -8.11
C VAL A 34 7.28 12.50 -9.05
N HIS A 35 8.36 13.22 -8.77
CA HIS A 35 8.88 14.31 -9.62
C HIS A 35 9.51 13.82 -10.94
N GLN A 36 9.75 12.51 -11.09
CA GLN A 36 10.32 11.91 -12.29
C GLN A 36 9.24 11.51 -13.31
N PHE A 37 7.96 11.67 -12.96
CA PHE A 37 6.83 11.30 -13.80
C PHE A 37 5.95 12.53 -14.04
N GLU A 38 5.42 12.65 -15.25
CA GLU A 38 4.42 13.68 -15.58
C GLU A 38 3.04 13.31 -15.03
N ASN A 39 2.73 12.01 -14.94
CA ASN A 39 1.46 11.51 -14.46
C ASN A 39 1.62 10.81 -13.10
N PHE A 40 0.77 11.19 -12.14
CA PHE A 40 0.75 10.59 -10.81
C PHE A 40 0.46 9.08 -10.83
N TRP A 41 -0.44 8.61 -11.69
CA TRP A 41 -0.77 7.19 -11.79
C TRP A 41 0.40 6.36 -12.31
N ASP A 42 1.21 6.89 -13.20
CA ASP A 42 2.42 6.21 -13.68
C ASP A 42 3.44 6.06 -12.55
N ALA A 43 3.63 7.12 -11.74
CA ALA A 43 4.47 7.06 -10.56
C ALA A 43 3.96 6.03 -9.52
N VAL A 44 2.64 5.98 -9.28
CA VAL A 44 2.02 5.01 -8.37
C VAL A 44 2.20 3.59 -8.90
N ASN A 45 1.90 3.34 -10.18
CA ASN A 45 2.05 2.04 -10.82
C ASN A 45 3.51 1.55 -10.77
N PHE A 46 4.47 2.44 -11.03
CA PHE A 46 5.88 2.13 -10.93
C PHE A 46 6.28 1.81 -9.49
N ALA A 47 5.91 2.66 -8.51
CA ALA A 47 6.22 2.43 -7.11
C ALA A 47 5.61 1.12 -6.59
N PHE A 48 4.40 0.78 -7.05
CA PHE A 48 3.72 -0.46 -6.69
C PHE A 48 4.47 -1.69 -7.21
N LYS A 49 4.83 -1.70 -8.51
CA LYS A 49 5.62 -2.78 -9.13
C LYS A 49 7.01 -2.96 -8.51
N LEU A 50 7.61 -1.88 -8.01
CA LEU A 50 8.91 -1.92 -7.35
C LEU A 50 8.85 -2.54 -5.95
N LEU A 51 7.70 -2.49 -5.28
CA LEU A 51 7.53 -2.89 -3.88
C LEU A 51 6.74 -4.18 -3.68
N SER A 52 5.99 -4.61 -4.69
CA SER A 52 5.28 -5.90 -4.77
C SER A 52 6.25 -7.04 -5.05
#